data_AF-A0A524F3X7-F1
#
_entry.id   AF-A0A524F3X7-F1
#
_cell.length_a   1.000
_cell.length_b   1.000
_cell.length_c   1.000
_cell.angle_alpha   90.00
_cell.angle_beta   90.00
_cell.angle_gamma   90.00
#
_symmetry.space_group_name_H-M   'P 1'
#
loop_
_entity.id
_entity.type
_entity.pdbx_description
1 polymer ?
#
loop_
_entity_poly.entity_id
_entity_poly.type
_entity_poly.pdbx_seq_one_letter_code
_entity_poly.pdbx_strand_id
1 'polypeptide(L)' 'MTQIKLDKSIAEDLITSKLRILQQNIDEILNRWNESSAKDFLEKARTGIYKNAEDDAVELHQFLLDYSKLQDILNTL' A
#
# COMPACT_ATOMS: atom_id res chain seq x y z
N MET A 1 30.00 5.92 10.46
CA MET A 1 28.53 5.98 10.43
C MET A 1 28.12 7.42 10.71
N THR A 2 27.47 8.07 9.76
CA THR A 2 27.00 9.45 9.92
C THR A 2 25.58 9.40 10.49
N GLN A 3 25.33 10.09 11.60
CA GLN A 3 23.97 10.28 12.11
C GLN A 3 23.36 11.53 11.49
N ILE A 4 22.23 11.36 10.81
CA ILE A 4 21.43 12.46 10.27
C ILE A 4 20.22 12.63 11.20
N LYS A 5 19.97 13.87 11.62
CA LYS A 5 18.76 14.21 12.40
C LYS A 5 17.68 14.65 11.43
N LEU A 6 16.47 14.14 11.64
CA LEU A 6 15.26 14.55 10.93
C LEU A 6 14.26 15.06 11.96
N ASP A 7 13.66 16.21 11.71
CA ASP A 7 12.60 16.72 12.56
C ASP A 7 11.40 15.78 12.54
N LYS A 8 10.87 15.46 13.73
CA LYS A 8 9.76 14.52 13.88
C LYS A 8 8.54 14.94 13.05
N SER A 9 8.19 16.22 13.06
CA SER A 9 7.06 16.73 12.27
C SER A 9 7.25 16.57 10.77
N ILE A 10 8.48 16.71 10.27
CA ILE A 10 8.81 16.46 8.86
C ILE A 10 8.71 14.97 8.55
N ALA A 11 9.19 14.11 9.46
CA ALA A 11 9.06 12.66 9.30
C ALA A 11 7.59 12.21 9.24
N GLU A 12 6.77 12.70 10.16
CA GLU A 12 5.32 12.43 10.21
C GLU A 12 4.64 12.87 8.91
N ASP A 13 4.86 14.11 8.47
CA ASP A 13 4.26 14.65 7.24
C ASP A 13 4.65 13.83 6.00
N LEU A 14 5.93 13.47 5.88
CA LEU A 14 6.41 12.63 4.79
C LEU A 14 5.78 11.24 4.79
N ILE A 15 5.67 10.60 5.96
CA ILE A 15 5.08 9.27 6.09
C ILE A 15 3.57 9.33 5.78
N THR A 16 2.85 10.31 6.32
CA THR A 16 1.42 10.52 6.04
C THR A 16 1.17 10.78 4.55
N SER A 17 2.00 11.61 3.92
CA SER A 17 1.93 11.85 2.47
C SER A 17 2.13 10.57 1.67
N LYS A 18 3.12 9.75 2.03
CA LYS A 18 3.37 8.46 1.35
C LYS A 18 2.24 7.44 1.58
N LEU A 19 1.68 7.38 2.78
CA LEU A 19 0.50 6.54 3.09
C LEU A 19 -0.69 6.93 2.21
N ARG A 20 -0.92 8.24 2.00
CA ARG A 20 -1.99 8.72 1.11
C ARG A 20 -1.78 8.28 -0.33
N ILE A 21 -0.55 8.37 -0.85
CA ILE A 21 -0.22 7.92 -2.22
C ILE A 21 -0.43 6.41 -2.35
N LEU A 22 0.01 5.62 -1.37
CA LEU A 22 -0.22 4.17 -1.38
C LEU A 22 -1.71 3.84 -1.38
N GLN A 23 -2.51 4.52 -0.57
CA GLN A 23 -3.96 4.34 -0.56
C GLN A 23 -4.57 4.65 -1.94
N GLN A 24 -4.14 5.74 -2.59
CA GLN A 24 -4.60 6.07 -3.94
C GLN A 24 -4.27 4.96 -4.94
N ASN A 25 -3.04 4.43 -4.92
CA ASN A 25 -2.64 3.35 -5.81
C ASN A 25 -3.42 2.05 -5.54
N ILE A 26 -3.68 1.73 -4.26
CA ILE A 26 -4.52 0.61 -3.86
C ILE A 26 -5.94 0.80 -4.43
N ASP A 27 -6.53 1.97 -4.24
CA ASP A 27 -7.88 2.28 -4.72
C ASP A 27 -7.94 2.23 -6.25
N GLU A 28 -6.91 2.69 -6.96
CA GLU A 28 -6.82 2.59 -8.43
C GLU A 28 -6.86 1.14 -8.91
N ILE A 29 -6.08 0.23 -8.28
CA ILE A 29 -6.15 -1.20 -8.61
C ILE A 29 -7.55 -1.74 -8.33
N LEU A 30 -8.09 -1.49 -7.15
CA LEU A 30 -9.41 -2.00 -6.76
C LEU A 30 -10.53 -1.51 -7.67
N ASN A 31 -10.48 -0.25 -8.09
CA ASN A 31 -11.43 0.33 -9.02
C ASN A 31 -11.35 -0.29 -10.42
N ARG A 32 -10.15 -0.66 -10.91
CA ARG A 32 -10.00 -1.38 -12.20
C ARG A 32 -10.78 -2.69 -12.22
N TRP A 33 -10.87 -3.35 -11.07
CA TRP A 33 -11.53 -4.66 -10.91
C TRP A 33 -12.92 -4.55 -10.28
N ASN A 34 -13.42 -3.34 -10.04
CA ASN A 34 -14.70 -3.09 -9.37
C ASN A 34 -14.82 -3.83 -8.01
N GLU A 35 -13.74 -3.85 -7.25
CA GLU A 35 -13.65 -4.44 -5.92
C GLU A 35 -13.61 -3.36 -4.85
N SER A 36 -14.20 -3.62 -3.69
CA SER A 36 -14.08 -2.76 -2.51
C SER A 36 -13.09 -3.29 -1.48
N SER A 37 -12.51 -4.47 -1.74
CA SER A 37 -11.74 -5.24 -0.78
C SER A 37 -10.50 -5.82 -1.44
N ALA A 38 -9.33 -5.41 -0.95
CA ALA A 38 -8.05 -5.97 -1.38
C ALA A 38 -7.97 -7.48 -1.16
N LYS A 39 -8.54 -7.97 -0.07
CA LYS A 39 -8.58 -9.41 0.20
C LYS A 39 -9.40 -10.16 -0.85
N ASP A 40 -10.58 -9.64 -1.20
CA ASP A 40 -11.46 -10.30 -2.15
C ASP A 40 -10.88 -10.27 -3.57
N PHE A 41 -10.27 -9.14 -3.95
CA PHE A 41 -9.51 -9.04 -5.19
C PHE A 41 -8.37 -10.08 -5.27
N LEU A 42 -7.53 -10.16 -4.23
CA LEU A 42 -6.39 -11.09 -4.21
C LEU A 42 -6.84 -12.55 -4.27
N GLU A 43 -7.94 -12.91 -3.58
CA GLU A 43 -8.50 -14.26 -3.67
C GLU A 43 -9.07 -14.57 -5.05
N LYS A 44 -9.75 -13.62 -5.69
CA LYS A 44 -10.27 -13.78 -7.06
C LYS A 44 -9.16 -13.89 -8.10
N ALA A 45 -8.08 -13.13 -7.95
CA ALA A 45 -6.89 -13.26 -8.78
C ALA A 45 -6.21 -14.63 -8.56
N ARG A 46 -6.02 -15.05 -7.30
CA ARG A 46 -5.42 -16.35 -6.93
C ARG A 46 -6.20 -17.56 -7.47
N THR A 47 -7.53 -17.45 -7.49
CA THR A 47 -8.42 -18.53 -7.99
C THR A 47 -8.63 -18.50 -9.50
N GLY A 48 -8.08 -17.49 -10.20
CA GLY A 48 -8.20 -17.34 -11.64
C GLY A 48 -9.57 -16.83 -12.11
N ILE A 49 -10.40 -16.31 -11.20
CA ILE A 49 -11.66 -15.64 -11.54
C ILE A 49 -11.34 -14.38 -12.37
N TYR A 50 -10.34 -13.61 -11.94
CA TYR A 50 -9.79 -12.52 -12.72
C TYR A 50 -8.62 -13.00 -13.57
N LYS A 51 -8.86 -13.04 -14.88
CA LYS A 51 -7.84 -13.38 -15.88
C LYS A 51 -6.88 -12.22 -16.05
N ASN A 52 -5.58 -12.50 -16.11
CA ASN A 52 -4.52 -11.50 -16.30
C ASN A 52 -4.46 -10.46 -15.15
N ALA A 53 -4.88 -10.85 -13.94
CA ALA A 53 -4.82 -10.00 -12.75
C ALA A 53 -3.53 -10.21 -11.95
N GLU A 54 -2.62 -11.08 -12.41
CA GLU A 54 -1.40 -11.47 -11.69
C GLU A 54 -0.51 -10.26 -11.37
N ASP A 55 -0.31 -9.37 -12.34
CA ASP A 55 0.53 -8.17 -12.16
C ASP A 55 -0.08 -7.21 -11.12
N ASP A 56 -1.38 -6.92 -11.25
CA ASP A 56 -2.12 -6.07 -10.31
C ASP A 56 -2.19 -6.70 -8.90
N ALA A 57 -2.26 -8.03 -8.80
CA ALA A 57 -2.25 -8.75 -7.53
C ALA A 57 -0.89 -8.67 -6.82
N VAL A 58 0.21 -8.82 -7.57
CA VAL A 58 1.56 -8.64 -7.03
C VAL A 58 1.77 -7.20 -6.56
N GLU A 59 1.38 -6.24 -7.38
CA GLU A 59 1.52 -4.82 -7.06
C GLU A 59 0.69 -4.44 -5.83
N LEU A 60 -0.57 -4.86 -5.77
CA LEU A 60 -1.42 -4.60 -4.61
C LEU A 60 -0.85 -5.21 -3.33
N HIS A 61 -0.34 -6.44 -3.40
CA HIS A 61 0.28 -7.09 -2.25
C HIS A 61 1.46 -6.29 -1.71
N GLN A 62 2.33 -5.79 -2.60
CA GLN A 62 3.46 -4.96 -2.21
C GLN A 62 3.02 -3.64 -1.58
N PHE A 63 1.99 -2.98 -2.12
CA PHE A 63 1.45 -1.75 -1.54
C PHE A 63 0.89 -1.96 -0.14
N LEU A 64 0.20 -3.08 0.12
CA LEU A 64 -0.31 -3.40 1.46
C LEU A 64 0.82 -3.63 2.48
N LEU A 65 1.89 -4.30 2.07
CA LEU A 65 3.07 -4.51 2.91
C LEU A 65 3.75 -3.18 3.25
N ASP A 66 3.97 -2.33 2.24
CA ASP A 66 4.56 -1.00 2.41
C ASP A 66 3.69 -0.10 3.29
N TYR A 67 2.37 -0.15 3.09
CA TYR A 67 1.40 0.61 3.88
C TYR A 67 1.47 0.20 5.35
N SER A 68 1.40 -1.09 5.64
CA SER A 68 1.50 -1.61 7.01
C SER A 68 2.80 -1.18 7.68
N LYS A 69 3.93 -1.30 6.97
CA LYS A 69 5.23 -0.92 7.51
C LYS A 69 5.33 0.57 7.83
N LEU A 70 4.80 1.43 6.96
CA LEU A 70 4.79 2.88 7.19
C LEU A 70 3.85 3.28 8.32
N GLN A 71 2.70 2.61 8.44
CA GLN A 71 1.78 2.80 9.55
C GLN A 71 2.44 2.43 10.88
N ASP A 72 3.18 1.31 10.92
CA ASP A 72 3.94 0.90 12.10
C ASP A 72 5.02 1.93 12.46
N ILE A 73 5.78 2.42 11.48
CA ILE A 73 6.78 3.48 11.71
C ILE A 73 6.11 4.73 12.29
N LEU A 74 5.00 5.19 11.70
CA LEU A 74 4.25 6.37 12.16
C LEU A 74 3.77 6.20 13.61
N ASN A 75 3.29 5.01 13.97
CA ASN A 75 2.81 4.72 15.33
C ASN A 75 3.95 4.67 16.36
N THR A 76 5.19 4.49 15.92
CA THR A 76 6.39 4.39 16.78
C THR A 76 7.22 5.68 16.85
N LEU A 77 6.87 6.70 16.08
CA LEU A 77 7.54 8.01 16.05
C LEU A 77 7.18 8.86 17.27
#